data_AF-A0A446BFV8-F1
#
_entry.id   AF-A0A446BFV8-F1
#
_cell.length_a   1.000
_cell.length_b   1.000
_cell.length_c   1.000
_cell.angle_alpha   90.00
_cell.angle_beta   90.00
_cell.angle_gamma   90.00
#
_symmetry.space_group_name_H-M   'P 1'
#
loop_
_entity.id
_entity.type
_entity.pdbx_description
1 polymer ?
#
loop_
_entity_poly.entity_id
_entity_poly.type
_entity_poly.pdbx_seq_one_letter_code
_entity_poly.pdbx_strand_id
1 'polypeptide(L)'
;MAPEKKPPRQDEAKYSSIGGEDHDDRSSTEVESLMEPEKQWELEEASRNPKRKSRVARVCAVFNTWRWLIDTTLLVTILVVVLRIQRSAAPEEVYELGGDITGFTPKFSQKIVKFEMDYDYAPNNISEFFTNPEVLDRWNKLMPKGIGFQEVQDPSKYHDLPTPVVWDEGHTVFTTSWTHQLHCLWAIIQTYAGLKSNFTLPPDHHWHMIHCFSYMRQAIICSADTALEGKETTFPDGNGGSDGWDAHHVCRDIDQVRKHMESVRAYDAQQIY
;
A
#
# COMPACT_ATOMS: atom_id res chain seq x y z
N MET A 1 19.44 12.96 56.57
CA MET A 1 20.70 12.19 56.69
C MET A 1 20.34 10.72 56.57
N ALA A 2 21.07 9.94 55.76
CA ALA A 2 20.69 8.60 55.25
C ALA A 2 19.52 8.62 54.22
N PRO A 3 19.48 7.70 53.23
CA PRO A 3 20.40 7.83 52.09
C PRO A 3 19.76 7.69 50.70
N GLU A 4 20.53 8.18 49.74
CA GLU A 4 20.31 8.23 48.29
C GLU A 4 20.31 6.83 47.63
N LYS A 5 19.35 6.55 46.74
CA LYS A 5 19.30 5.29 45.96
C LYS A 5 19.87 5.49 44.56
N LYS A 6 20.95 4.76 44.24
CA LYS A 6 21.51 4.67 42.87
C LYS A 6 20.57 3.88 41.93
N PRO A 7 20.56 4.20 40.63
CA PRO A 7 19.84 3.40 39.61
C PRO A 7 20.57 2.08 39.30
N PRO A 8 19.86 1.06 38.80
CA PRO A 8 20.47 -0.20 38.35
C PRO A 8 21.26 -0.04 37.05
N ARG A 9 22.17 -0.99 36.84
CA ARG A 9 23.18 -1.03 35.77
C ARG A 9 22.58 -1.57 34.45
N GLN A 10 23.09 -1.11 33.32
CA GLN A 10 22.80 -1.69 32.00
C GLN A 10 23.42 -3.07 31.88
N ASP A 11 22.64 -4.08 31.46
CA ASP A 11 23.15 -5.42 31.14
C ASP A 11 23.46 -5.51 29.64
N GLU A 12 24.76 -5.53 29.30
CA GLU A 12 25.24 -5.78 27.94
C GLU A 12 25.04 -7.27 27.57
N ALA A 13 24.16 -7.54 26.61
CA ALA A 13 23.95 -8.89 26.08
C ALA A 13 25.15 -9.34 25.22
N LYS A 14 26.17 -9.87 25.88
CA LYS A 14 27.39 -10.41 25.28
C LYS A 14 27.10 -11.72 24.52
N TYR A 15 26.89 -11.62 23.20
CA TYR A 15 26.81 -12.81 22.34
C TYR A 15 28.14 -13.56 22.31
N SER A 16 28.11 -14.84 22.71
CA SER A 16 29.26 -15.74 22.66
C SER A 16 29.43 -16.32 21.26
N SER A 17 30.59 -16.07 20.66
CA SER A 17 31.04 -16.74 19.45
C SER A 17 31.22 -18.25 19.68
N ILE A 18 30.49 -19.07 18.93
CA ILE A 18 30.75 -20.52 18.82
C ILE A 18 31.29 -20.77 17.41
N GLY A 19 32.51 -21.28 17.32
CA GLY A 19 33.08 -21.79 16.08
C GLY A 19 32.59 -23.21 15.80
N GLY A 20 32.41 -23.53 14.52
CA GLY A 20 31.91 -24.82 14.05
C GLY A 20 32.00 -24.93 12.54
N GLU A 21 33.19 -25.30 12.07
CA GLU A 21 33.46 -26.06 10.82
C GLU A 21 32.45 -27.22 10.68
N ASP A 22 32.02 -27.70 9.51
CA ASP A 22 32.14 -27.30 8.10
C ASP A 22 30.91 -27.87 7.38
N HIS A 23 30.51 -27.33 6.22
CA HIS A 23 30.03 -28.12 5.07
C HIS A 23 29.73 -27.23 3.86
N ASP A 24 30.65 -27.20 2.90
CA ASP A 24 30.46 -26.49 1.63
C ASP A 24 29.51 -27.22 0.68
N ASP A 25 28.40 -26.57 0.35
CA ASP A 25 27.66 -26.80 -0.89
C ASP A 25 28.18 -25.85 -1.97
N ARG A 26 28.83 -26.37 -3.02
CA ARG A 26 28.49 -26.05 -4.43
C ARG A 26 29.31 -26.81 -5.47
N SER A 27 28.55 -27.43 -6.38
CA SER A 27 29.00 -27.88 -7.70
C SER A 27 29.60 -26.75 -8.53
N SER A 28 30.83 -26.94 -9.01
CA SER A 28 31.41 -26.18 -10.12
C SER A 28 31.89 -27.14 -11.21
N THR A 29 31.23 -27.09 -12.37
CA THR A 29 31.69 -27.77 -13.59
C THR A 29 32.54 -26.79 -14.40
N GLU A 30 33.86 -26.90 -14.33
CA GLU A 30 34.74 -26.07 -15.17
C GLU A 30 34.77 -26.61 -16.61
N VAL A 31 34.70 -25.68 -17.56
CA VAL A 31 34.58 -25.98 -19.00
C VAL A 31 35.96 -25.97 -19.66
N GLU A 32 36.20 -27.02 -20.43
CA GLU A 32 37.39 -27.26 -21.23
C GLU A 32 37.53 -26.25 -22.38
N SER A 33 38.56 -25.39 -22.35
CA SER A 33 39.25 -24.93 -23.57
C SER A 33 40.53 -24.14 -23.26
N LEU A 34 41.69 -24.63 -23.71
CA LEU A 34 42.44 -24.05 -24.85
C LEU A 34 43.85 -24.66 -24.98
N MET A 35 44.17 -25.08 -26.22
CA MET A 35 45.52 -25.24 -26.81
C MET A 35 46.40 -26.44 -26.39
N GLU A 36 46.27 -27.50 -27.19
CA GLU A 36 47.40 -28.29 -27.73
C GLU A 36 48.44 -27.39 -28.47
N PRO A 37 49.65 -27.90 -28.87
CA PRO A 37 50.13 -29.30 -28.86
C PRO A 37 51.54 -29.50 -28.25
N GLU A 38 51.97 -30.77 -28.04
CA GLU A 38 53.33 -31.22 -28.42
C GLU A 38 53.59 -32.75 -28.26
N LYS A 39 54.31 -33.32 -29.23
CA LYS A 39 55.17 -34.56 -29.18
C LYS A 39 54.47 -35.87 -28.76
N GLN A 40 54.13 -36.80 -29.66
CA GLN A 40 54.97 -37.52 -30.65
C GLN A 40 56.10 -38.38 -30.03
N TRP A 41 55.72 -39.40 -29.27
CA TRP A 41 56.35 -40.74 -29.19
C TRP A 41 55.21 -41.74 -28.86
N GLU A 42 55.07 -42.95 -29.39
CA GLU A 42 55.81 -43.64 -30.47
C GLU A 42 54.91 -44.73 -31.12
N LEU A 43 55.46 -45.60 -31.99
CA LEU A 43 54.77 -46.76 -32.58
C LEU A 43 55.48 -48.06 -32.18
N GLU A 44 54.97 -48.81 -31.20
CA GLU A 44 55.08 -50.29 -31.19
C GLU A 44 54.17 -50.97 -30.16
N GLU A 45 53.85 -52.25 -30.44
CA GLU A 45 53.08 -53.23 -29.65
C GLU A 45 51.55 -53.33 -29.84
N ALA A 46 51.18 -53.82 -31.03
CA ALA A 46 49.89 -54.46 -31.21
C ALA A 46 49.82 -55.84 -30.52
N SER A 47 49.24 -55.93 -29.31
CA SER A 47 48.92 -57.21 -28.66
C SER A 47 47.45 -57.33 -28.20
N ARG A 48 46.77 -58.26 -28.88
CA ARG A 48 45.38 -58.74 -28.74
C ARG A 48 44.76 -58.71 -27.33
N ASN A 49 43.61 -58.05 -27.16
CA ASN A 49 42.41 -58.69 -26.59
C ASN A 49 41.10 -57.90 -26.80
N PRO A 50 40.02 -58.47 -27.38
CA PRO A 50 38.73 -57.78 -27.50
C PRO A 50 37.94 -57.85 -26.18
N LYS A 51 38.03 -56.82 -25.34
CA LYS A 51 37.22 -56.71 -24.11
C LYS A 51 35.73 -56.53 -24.41
N ARG A 52 35.01 -57.67 -24.37
CA ARG A 52 33.56 -57.88 -24.20
C ARG A 52 32.77 -56.62 -23.80
N LYS A 53 32.14 -55.93 -24.77
CA LYS A 53 31.27 -54.75 -24.51
C LYS A 53 30.11 -55.14 -23.58
N SER A 54 30.15 -54.67 -22.34
CA SER A 54 29.13 -54.95 -21.32
C SER A 54 27.74 -54.46 -21.74
N ARG A 55 26.69 -55.24 -21.43
CA ARG A 55 25.28 -54.82 -21.62
C ARG A 55 24.97 -53.50 -20.89
N VAL A 56 25.64 -53.23 -19.77
CA VAL A 56 25.49 -52.00 -18.97
C VAL A 56 25.85 -50.75 -19.78
N ALA A 57 26.99 -50.77 -20.50
CA ALA A 57 27.41 -49.64 -21.33
C ALA A 57 26.40 -49.32 -22.45
N ARG A 58 25.68 -50.34 -22.95
CA ARG A 58 24.63 -50.14 -23.97
C ARG A 58 23.37 -49.51 -23.38
N VAL A 59 23.01 -49.83 -22.14
CA VAL A 59 21.88 -49.20 -21.42
C VAL A 59 22.21 -47.75 -21.05
N CYS A 60 23.41 -47.48 -20.51
CA CYS A 60 23.84 -46.10 -20.22
C CYS A 60 23.89 -45.22 -21.46
N ALA A 61 24.29 -45.75 -22.63
CA ALA A 61 24.27 -45.01 -23.89
C ALA A 61 22.84 -44.64 -24.36
N VAL A 62 21.83 -45.48 -24.09
CA VAL A 62 20.41 -45.16 -24.35
C VAL A 62 19.91 -44.07 -23.40
N PHE A 63 20.23 -44.18 -22.10
CA PHE A 63 19.90 -43.11 -21.14
C PHE A 63 20.53 -41.77 -21.54
N ASN A 64 21.78 -41.75 -22.03
CA ASN A 64 22.45 -40.52 -22.44
C ASN A 64 21.88 -39.92 -23.75
N THR A 65 21.34 -40.74 -24.66
CA THR A 65 20.65 -40.23 -25.87
C THR A 65 19.26 -39.69 -25.55
N TRP A 66 18.58 -40.22 -24.53
CA TRP A 66 17.27 -39.74 -24.09
C TRP A 66 17.37 -38.55 -23.12
N ARG A 67 18.51 -38.34 -22.48
CA ARG A 67 18.76 -37.22 -21.57
C ARG A 67 18.48 -35.86 -22.21
N TRP A 68 18.97 -35.63 -23.43
CA TRP A 68 18.68 -34.40 -24.17
C TRP A 68 17.18 -34.19 -24.43
N LEU A 69 16.41 -35.25 -24.70
CA LEU A 69 14.95 -35.16 -24.86
C LEU A 69 14.26 -34.83 -23.52
N ILE A 70 14.74 -35.38 -22.40
CA ILE A 70 14.22 -35.07 -21.07
C ILE A 70 14.53 -33.61 -20.69
N ASP A 71 15.79 -33.18 -20.86
CA ASP A 71 16.26 -31.84 -20.51
C ASP A 71 15.58 -30.76 -21.38
N THR A 72 15.37 -31.01 -22.69
CA THR A 72 14.62 -30.10 -23.57
C THR A 72 13.12 -30.05 -23.21
N THR A 73 12.50 -31.20 -22.91
CA THR A 73 11.07 -31.24 -22.51
C THR A 73 10.86 -30.53 -21.17
N LEU A 74 11.78 -30.69 -20.22
CA LEU A 74 11.79 -29.98 -18.94
C LEU A 74 11.97 -28.47 -19.14
N LEU A 75 12.92 -28.04 -19.98
CA LEU A 75 13.13 -26.63 -20.30
C LEU A 75 11.89 -25.99 -20.93
N VAL A 76 11.25 -26.67 -21.88
CA VAL A 76 10.01 -26.20 -22.53
C VAL A 76 8.86 -26.13 -21.54
N THR A 77 8.70 -27.11 -20.64
CA THR A 77 7.67 -27.03 -19.60
C THR A 77 7.93 -25.92 -18.59
N ILE A 78 9.18 -25.69 -18.17
CA ILE A 78 9.57 -24.55 -17.33
C ILE A 78 9.24 -23.23 -18.05
N LEU A 79 9.62 -23.08 -19.32
CA LEU A 79 9.30 -21.89 -20.12
C LEU A 79 7.79 -21.66 -20.25
N VAL A 80 7.00 -22.71 -20.49
CA VAL A 80 5.53 -22.61 -20.55
C VAL A 80 4.94 -22.24 -19.20
N VAL A 81 5.46 -22.77 -18.09
CA VAL A 81 5.02 -22.43 -16.73
C VAL A 81 5.39 -20.99 -16.38
N VAL A 82 6.61 -20.54 -16.67
CA VAL A 82 7.04 -19.15 -16.47
C VAL A 82 6.20 -18.19 -17.33
N LEU A 83 5.98 -18.49 -18.61
CA LEU A 83 5.13 -17.69 -19.48
C LEU A 83 3.66 -17.68 -19.04
N ARG A 84 3.16 -18.77 -18.43
CA ARG A 84 1.83 -18.76 -17.79
C ARG A 84 1.84 -17.90 -16.54
N ILE A 85 2.79 -18.04 -15.63
CA ILE A 85 2.87 -17.23 -14.40
C ILE A 85 3.01 -15.74 -14.73
N GLN A 86 3.81 -15.37 -15.75
CA GLN A 86 3.96 -13.99 -16.23
C GLN A 86 2.73 -13.44 -16.95
N ARG A 87 1.85 -14.30 -17.48
CA ARG A 87 0.60 -13.91 -18.18
C ARG A 87 -0.66 -14.08 -17.34
N SER A 88 -0.59 -14.84 -16.25
CA SER A 88 -1.56 -14.80 -15.17
C SER A 88 -1.49 -13.39 -14.59
N ALA A 89 -2.42 -12.54 -15.00
CA ALA A 89 -2.75 -11.36 -14.21
C ALA A 89 -2.95 -11.82 -12.76
N ALA A 90 -2.51 -11.02 -11.80
CA ALA A 90 -2.83 -11.26 -10.41
C ALA A 90 -4.36 -11.42 -10.27
N PRO A 91 -4.84 -12.28 -9.35
CA PRO A 91 -6.27 -12.41 -9.11
C PRO A 91 -6.87 -11.03 -8.93
N GLU A 92 -7.92 -10.70 -9.68
CA GLU A 92 -8.55 -9.39 -9.57
C GLU A 92 -9.10 -9.27 -8.14
N GLU A 93 -8.60 -8.28 -7.38
CA GLU A 93 -9.11 -8.06 -6.03
C GLU A 93 -10.60 -7.73 -6.11
N VAL A 94 -11.39 -8.54 -5.41
CA VAL A 94 -12.86 -8.49 -5.41
C VAL A 94 -13.36 -7.17 -4.83
N TYR A 95 -12.60 -6.57 -3.91
CA TYR A 95 -12.91 -5.31 -3.26
C TYR A 95 -11.66 -4.42 -3.24
N GLU A 96 -11.80 -3.17 -3.70
CA GLU A 96 -10.78 -2.15 -3.53
C GLU A 96 -10.97 -1.46 -2.16
N LEU A 97 -9.90 -1.27 -1.38
CA LEU A 97 -9.99 -0.65 -0.04
C LEU A 97 -10.65 0.74 -0.10
N GLY A 98 -11.67 0.96 0.74
CA GLY A 98 -12.49 2.18 0.72
C GLY A 98 -13.23 2.42 -0.60
N GLY A 99 -13.34 1.42 -1.47
CA GLY A 99 -14.00 1.48 -2.76
C GLY A 99 -15.52 1.43 -2.65
N ASP A 100 -16.17 1.79 -3.75
CA ASP A 100 -17.60 1.63 -3.91
C ASP A 100 -17.92 0.18 -4.31
N ILE A 101 -18.68 -0.51 -3.47
CA ILE A 101 -19.13 -1.89 -3.75
C ILE A 101 -20.36 -1.94 -4.65
N THR A 102 -21.05 -0.82 -4.87
CA THR A 102 -22.35 -0.79 -5.57
C THR A 102 -22.23 -0.84 -7.09
N GLY A 103 -21.02 -0.61 -7.61
CA GLY A 103 -20.71 -0.50 -9.04
C GLY A 103 -21.04 0.86 -9.66
N PHE A 104 -21.44 1.87 -8.88
CA PHE A 104 -21.71 3.21 -9.37
C PHE A 104 -20.42 3.97 -9.76
N THR A 105 -19.42 3.86 -8.89
CA THR A 105 -18.12 4.55 -9.01
C THR A 105 -17.11 3.65 -9.72
N PRO A 106 -16.31 4.14 -10.69
CA PRO A 106 -15.25 3.34 -11.30
C PRO A 106 -14.08 3.11 -10.33
N LYS A 107 -13.27 2.07 -10.60
CA LYS A 107 -11.95 1.90 -9.98
C LYS A 107 -11.04 3.06 -10.39
N PHE A 108 -10.24 3.58 -9.46
CA PHE A 108 -9.31 4.70 -9.70
C PHE A 108 -7.85 4.22 -9.63
N SER A 109 -6.92 4.91 -10.29
CA SER A 109 -5.51 4.61 -10.08
C SER A 109 -5.05 5.07 -8.68
N GLN A 110 -4.01 4.44 -8.17
CA GLN A 110 -3.38 4.78 -6.89
C GLN A 110 -2.07 5.56 -7.10
N LYS A 111 -1.71 6.41 -6.14
CA LYS A 111 -0.43 7.13 -6.08
C LYS A 111 0.13 7.09 -4.66
N ILE A 112 1.45 6.98 -4.56
CA ILE A 112 2.14 7.10 -3.26
C ILE A 112 2.13 8.58 -2.86
N VAL A 113 1.65 8.87 -1.65
CA VAL A 113 1.65 10.21 -1.07
C VAL A 113 2.46 10.17 0.21
N LYS A 114 3.42 11.07 0.32
CA LYS A 114 4.14 11.33 1.55
C LYS A 114 3.31 12.27 2.42
N PHE A 115 3.11 11.96 3.69
CA PHE A 115 2.41 12.86 4.61
C PHE A 115 3.39 13.88 5.22
N GLU A 116 2.97 15.15 5.19
CA GLU A 116 3.73 16.30 5.68
C GLU A 116 2.78 17.19 6.49
N MET A 117 3.30 17.84 7.54
CA MET A 117 2.50 18.70 8.39
C MET A 117 2.14 20.00 7.66
N ASP A 118 0.83 20.29 7.56
CA ASP A 118 0.32 21.52 6.97
C ASP A 118 -0.55 22.29 7.97
N TYR A 119 -0.05 23.46 8.40
CA TYR A 119 -0.73 24.36 9.32
C TYR A 119 -1.80 25.24 8.65
N ASP A 120 -1.86 25.29 7.32
CA ASP A 120 -2.77 26.20 6.61
C ASP A 120 -4.25 25.82 6.78
N TYR A 121 -4.54 24.54 7.06
CA TYR A 121 -5.89 24.03 7.35
C TYR A 121 -6.29 24.15 8.83
N ALA A 122 -5.31 24.20 9.73
CA ALA A 122 -5.50 24.31 11.18
C ALA A 122 -4.38 25.17 11.81
N PRO A 123 -4.50 26.51 11.74
CA PRO A 123 -3.42 27.40 12.15
C PRO A 123 -3.05 27.27 13.63
N ASN A 124 -1.74 27.40 13.93
CA ASN A 124 -1.23 27.43 15.31
C ASN A 124 -1.91 28.51 16.16
N ASN A 125 -2.19 29.68 15.58
CA ASN A 125 -3.09 30.67 16.16
C ASN A 125 -4.53 30.30 15.82
N ILE A 126 -5.15 29.47 16.66
CA ILE A 126 -6.44 28.82 16.37
C ILE A 126 -7.63 29.81 16.20
N SER A 127 -7.47 31.10 16.54
CA SER A 127 -8.45 32.15 16.21
C SER A 127 -8.51 32.46 14.71
N GLU A 128 -7.41 32.24 13.97
CA GLU A 128 -7.33 32.48 12.52
C GLU A 128 -8.24 31.55 11.72
N PHE A 129 -8.65 30.40 12.28
CA PHE A 129 -9.66 29.53 11.67
C PHE A 129 -10.98 30.26 11.36
N PHE A 130 -11.34 31.28 12.16
CA PHE A 130 -12.54 32.10 11.92
C PHE A 130 -12.23 33.48 11.30
N THR A 131 -11.06 34.06 11.58
CA THR A 131 -10.73 35.43 11.17
C THR A 131 -9.97 35.52 9.85
N ASN A 132 -9.25 34.47 9.44
CA ASN A 132 -8.56 34.41 8.16
C ASN A 132 -9.44 33.71 7.11
N PRO A 133 -10.02 34.43 6.13
CA PRO A 133 -10.88 33.83 5.11
C PRO A 133 -10.15 32.82 4.22
N GLU A 134 -8.82 32.88 4.11
CA GLU A 134 -8.07 31.93 3.30
C GLU A 134 -8.08 30.51 3.88
N VAL A 135 -8.28 30.34 5.19
CA VAL A 135 -8.39 29.01 5.82
C VAL A 135 -9.66 28.32 5.31
N LEU A 136 -10.79 29.03 5.34
CA LEU A 136 -12.06 28.52 4.82
C LEU A 136 -12.00 28.29 3.30
N ASP A 137 -11.35 29.16 2.54
CA ASP A 137 -11.15 28.99 1.10
C ASP A 137 -10.31 27.74 0.76
N ARG A 138 -9.24 27.46 1.50
CA ARG A 138 -8.47 26.21 1.36
C ARG A 138 -9.34 24.98 1.63
N TRP A 139 -10.14 24.98 2.70
CA TRP A 139 -11.09 23.89 2.99
C TRP A 139 -12.14 23.71 1.88
N ASN A 140 -12.72 24.79 1.37
CA ASN A 140 -13.67 24.75 0.25
C ASN A 140 -13.04 24.18 -1.03
N LYS A 141 -11.76 24.51 -1.31
CA LYS A 141 -11.02 23.99 -2.48
C LYS A 141 -10.73 22.49 -2.42
N LEU A 142 -10.69 21.88 -1.24
CA LEU A 142 -10.59 20.42 -1.14
C LEU A 142 -11.83 19.72 -1.69
N MET A 143 -13.02 20.31 -1.47
CA MET A 143 -14.31 19.75 -1.88
C MET A 143 -14.46 19.75 -3.42
N PRO A 144 -14.99 18.67 -4.02
CA PRO A 144 -15.49 18.73 -5.40
C PRO A 144 -16.70 19.67 -5.49
N LYS A 145 -17.00 20.16 -6.69
CA LYS A 145 -18.31 20.77 -6.96
C LYS A 145 -19.45 19.75 -6.74
N GLY A 146 -20.53 20.22 -6.13
CA GLY A 146 -21.62 19.41 -5.58
C GLY A 146 -21.29 18.72 -4.25
N ILE A 147 -20.13 19.03 -3.65
CA ILE A 147 -19.67 18.60 -2.33
C ILE A 147 -19.73 17.07 -2.08
N GLY A 148 -19.75 16.28 -3.16
CA GLY A 148 -19.85 14.83 -3.15
C GLY A 148 -21.27 14.29 -2.98
N PHE A 149 -22.32 15.08 -3.23
CA PHE A 149 -23.65 14.55 -3.51
C PHE A 149 -23.73 14.11 -4.98
N GLN A 150 -24.18 12.89 -5.21
CA GLN A 150 -24.12 12.18 -6.48
C GLN A 150 -25.51 11.80 -6.92
N GLU A 151 -25.88 12.18 -8.14
CA GLU A 151 -27.19 11.84 -8.72
C GLU A 151 -27.10 10.53 -9.50
N VAL A 152 -27.97 9.59 -9.14
CA VAL A 152 -28.04 8.25 -9.74
C VAL A 152 -29.30 8.16 -10.59
N GLN A 153 -29.14 8.45 -11.89
CA GLN A 153 -30.24 8.51 -12.87
C GLN A 153 -30.99 7.18 -13.06
N ASP A 154 -30.31 6.04 -12.84
CA ASP A 154 -30.94 4.72 -12.92
C ASP A 154 -30.40 3.81 -11.80
N PRO A 155 -31.00 3.89 -10.59
CA PRO A 155 -30.57 3.10 -9.44
C PRO A 155 -30.68 1.59 -9.66
N SER A 156 -31.53 1.14 -10.60
CA SER A 156 -31.76 -0.28 -10.86
C SER A 156 -30.56 -1.01 -11.50
N LYS A 157 -29.59 -0.25 -12.03
CA LYS A 157 -28.33 -0.78 -12.58
C LYS A 157 -27.31 -1.18 -11.52
N TYR A 158 -27.48 -0.71 -10.29
CA TYR A 158 -26.52 -0.84 -9.20
C TYR A 158 -27.07 -1.71 -8.08
N HIS A 159 -26.19 -2.38 -7.34
CA HIS A 159 -26.56 -3.24 -6.22
C HIS A 159 -26.09 -2.64 -4.90
N ASP A 160 -26.64 -3.09 -3.77
CA ASP A 160 -26.24 -2.67 -2.42
C ASP A 160 -26.23 -1.13 -2.17
N LEU A 161 -26.95 -0.36 -3.00
CA LEU A 161 -27.17 1.07 -2.76
C LEU A 161 -27.83 1.26 -1.37
N PRO A 162 -27.36 2.24 -0.57
CA PRO A 162 -28.00 2.57 0.70
C PRO A 162 -29.39 3.21 0.47
N THR A 163 -30.07 3.60 1.54
CA THR A 163 -31.25 4.47 1.42
C THR A 163 -30.81 5.83 0.88
N PRO A 164 -31.46 6.38 -0.17
CA PRO A 164 -31.09 7.69 -0.72
C PRO A 164 -31.40 8.83 0.25
N VAL A 165 -30.70 9.94 0.05
CA VAL A 165 -30.99 11.20 0.73
C VAL A 165 -32.36 11.71 0.29
N VAL A 166 -33.15 12.25 1.22
CA VAL A 166 -34.40 12.93 0.88
C VAL A 166 -34.07 14.18 0.06
N TRP A 167 -34.49 14.18 -1.21
CA TRP A 167 -34.22 15.22 -2.20
C TRP A 167 -35.52 15.60 -2.93
N ASP A 168 -35.43 16.53 -3.88
CA ASP A 168 -36.52 16.90 -4.78
C ASP A 168 -37.08 15.68 -5.56
N GLU A 169 -38.38 15.74 -5.88
CA GLU A 169 -39.09 14.64 -6.54
C GLU A 169 -38.44 14.22 -7.87
N GLY A 170 -38.22 12.90 -8.03
CA GLY A 170 -37.65 12.31 -9.24
C GLY A 170 -36.13 12.13 -9.23
N HIS A 171 -35.41 12.72 -8.28
CA HIS A 171 -33.96 12.57 -8.15
C HIS A 171 -33.61 11.49 -7.12
N THR A 172 -32.65 10.61 -7.45
CA THR A 172 -32.05 9.69 -6.47
C THR A 172 -30.65 10.17 -6.15
N VAL A 173 -30.41 10.62 -4.92
CA VAL A 173 -29.15 11.25 -4.53
C VAL A 173 -28.50 10.53 -3.35
N PHE A 174 -27.19 10.31 -3.43
CA PHE A 174 -26.35 9.78 -2.35
C PHE A 174 -25.21 10.75 -2.02
N THR A 175 -24.58 10.60 -0.86
CA THR A 175 -23.37 11.35 -0.50
C THR A 175 -22.15 10.43 -0.45
N THR A 176 -20.97 10.94 -0.78
CA THR A 176 -19.74 10.15 -0.82
C THR A 176 -19.01 10.16 0.53
N SER A 177 -18.49 8.99 0.92
CA SER A 177 -17.77 8.82 2.18
C SER A 177 -16.56 9.77 2.33
N TRP A 178 -15.81 10.03 1.26
CA TRP A 178 -14.65 10.94 1.28
C TRP A 178 -15.04 12.37 1.68
N THR A 179 -16.04 12.97 1.01
CA THR A 179 -16.41 14.36 1.30
C THR A 179 -17.11 14.51 2.65
N HIS A 180 -17.86 13.48 3.08
CA HIS A 180 -18.47 13.47 4.41
C HIS A 180 -17.43 13.36 5.53
N GLN A 181 -16.41 12.51 5.39
CA GLN A 181 -15.28 12.45 6.33
C GLN A 181 -14.54 13.79 6.44
N LEU A 182 -14.36 14.48 5.30
CA LEU A 182 -13.69 15.77 5.27
C LEU A 182 -14.51 16.88 5.96
N HIS A 183 -15.82 16.91 5.72
CA HIS A 183 -16.76 17.77 6.46
C HIS A 183 -16.72 17.47 7.98
N CYS A 184 -16.74 16.19 8.38
CA CYS A 184 -16.63 15.81 9.79
C CYS A 184 -15.34 16.31 10.44
N LEU A 185 -14.20 16.21 9.75
CA LEU A 185 -12.92 16.74 10.24
C LEU A 185 -12.96 18.27 10.41
N TRP A 186 -13.51 18.99 9.42
CA TRP A 186 -13.69 20.44 9.52
C TRP A 186 -14.59 20.85 10.68
N ALA A 187 -15.71 20.15 10.91
CA ALA A 187 -16.63 20.42 12.02
C ALA A 187 -15.99 20.17 13.40
N ILE A 188 -15.12 19.16 13.51
CA ILE A 188 -14.31 18.91 14.71
C ILE A 188 -13.34 20.08 14.96
N ILE A 189 -12.63 20.54 13.93
CA ILE A 189 -11.67 21.65 14.04
C ILE A 189 -12.41 22.95 14.37
N GLN A 190 -13.55 23.25 13.73
CA GLN A 190 -14.40 24.40 14.05
C GLN A 190 -14.80 24.38 15.52
N THR A 191 -15.26 23.23 16.03
CA THR A 191 -15.69 23.13 17.43
C THR A 191 -14.52 23.33 18.39
N TYR A 192 -13.38 22.70 18.14
CA TYR A 192 -12.15 22.92 18.93
C TYR A 192 -11.72 24.39 18.91
N ALA A 193 -11.69 25.01 17.73
CA ALA A 193 -11.29 26.39 17.54
C ALA A 193 -12.23 27.35 18.29
N GLY A 194 -13.55 27.13 18.23
CA GLY A 194 -14.52 28.00 18.89
C GLY A 194 -14.44 27.89 20.41
N LEU A 195 -14.26 26.67 20.95
CA LEU A 195 -14.02 26.44 22.37
C LEU A 195 -12.71 27.08 22.88
N LYS A 196 -11.67 27.16 22.04
CA LYS A 196 -10.37 27.76 22.40
C LYS A 196 -10.31 29.28 22.22
N SER A 197 -11.00 29.80 21.21
CA SER A 197 -10.97 31.23 20.85
C SER A 197 -12.19 32.02 21.35
N ASN A 198 -13.10 31.37 22.09
CA ASN A 198 -14.35 31.96 22.58
C ASN A 198 -15.25 32.52 21.46
N PHE A 199 -15.29 31.85 20.30
CA PHE A 199 -16.22 32.15 19.22
C PHE A 199 -17.55 31.41 19.43
N THR A 200 -18.65 32.03 19.01
CA THR A 200 -19.98 31.40 19.04
C THR A 200 -20.01 30.18 18.14
N LEU A 201 -20.35 29.02 18.69
CA LEU A 201 -20.50 27.76 17.97
C LEU A 201 -21.93 27.58 17.42
N PRO A 202 -22.11 26.78 16.35
CA PRO A 202 -23.44 26.34 15.90
C PRO A 202 -24.23 25.68 17.05
N PRO A 203 -25.57 25.82 17.12
CA PRO A 203 -26.38 25.24 18.21
C PRO A 203 -26.25 23.71 18.35
N ASP A 204 -25.92 23.02 17.26
CA ASP A 204 -25.80 21.56 17.15
C ASP A 204 -24.35 21.04 17.30
N HIS A 205 -23.36 21.90 17.56
CA HIS A 205 -21.93 21.52 17.62
C HIS A 205 -21.67 20.28 18.50
N HIS A 206 -22.39 20.13 19.62
CA HIS A 206 -22.25 18.98 20.51
C HIS A 206 -22.71 17.66 19.85
N TRP A 207 -23.83 17.70 19.10
CA TRP A 207 -24.30 16.55 18.33
C TRP A 207 -23.34 16.23 17.19
N HIS A 208 -22.90 17.25 16.44
CA HIS A 208 -21.91 17.10 15.38
C HIS A 208 -20.62 16.46 15.90
N MET A 209 -20.08 16.89 17.05
CA MET A 209 -18.88 16.29 17.64
C MET A 209 -19.04 14.79 17.95
N ILE A 210 -20.14 14.38 18.59
CA ILE A 210 -20.39 12.96 18.92
C ILE A 210 -20.55 12.14 17.63
N HIS A 211 -21.29 12.66 16.65
CA HIS A 211 -21.46 12.04 15.34
C HIS A 211 -20.12 11.87 14.61
N CYS A 212 -19.36 12.96 14.47
CA CYS A 212 -18.10 12.99 13.74
C CYS A 212 -17.03 12.11 14.39
N PHE A 213 -16.90 12.11 15.73
CA PHE A 213 -15.98 11.18 16.40
C PHE A 213 -16.34 9.71 16.18
N SER A 214 -17.64 9.37 16.22
CA SER A 214 -18.10 8.01 15.95
C SER A 214 -17.80 7.60 14.51
N TYR A 215 -18.12 8.48 13.55
CA TYR A 215 -17.94 8.24 12.12
C TYR A 215 -16.46 8.15 11.72
N MET A 216 -15.63 9.13 12.12
CA MET A 216 -14.19 9.14 11.82
C MET A 216 -13.46 7.94 12.43
N ARG A 217 -13.83 7.50 13.64
CA ARG A 217 -13.31 6.27 14.23
C ARG A 217 -13.58 5.05 13.35
N GLN A 218 -14.78 4.95 12.76
CA GLN A 218 -15.11 3.85 11.87
C GLN A 218 -14.40 3.96 10.51
N ALA A 219 -14.22 5.16 9.97
CA ALA A 219 -13.42 5.38 8.76
C ALA A 219 -11.96 4.93 8.95
N ILE A 220 -11.32 5.33 10.07
CA ILE A 220 -9.94 4.95 10.41
C ILE A 220 -9.80 3.43 10.62
N ILE A 221 -10.74 2.79 11.32
CA ILE A 221 -10.72 1.33 11.52
C ILE A 221 -11.02 0.58 10.21
N CYS A 222 -11.81 1.16 9.29
CA CYS A 222 -12.13 0.55 8.01
C CYS A 222 -10.98 0.67 6.99
N SER A 223 -10.22 1.78 7.01
CA SER A 223 -9.01 1.89 6.21
C SER A 223 -7.87 1.06 6.78
N ALA A 224 -7.72 1.02 8.11
CA ALA A 224 -6.70 0.27 8.84
C ALA A 224 -5.31 0.42 8.20
N ASP A 225 -4.91 1.67 7.92
CA ASP A 225 -3.66 1.95 7.21
C ASP A 225 -2.47 1.35 7.98
N THR A 226 -1.61 0.66 7.23
CA THR A 226 -0.45 -0.10 7.75
C THR A 226 0.88 0.50 7.27
N ALA A 227 0.86 1.70 6.70
CA ALA A 227 2.07 2.49 6.46
C ALA A 227 2.93 2.56 7.74
N LEU A 228 4.24 2.33 7.58
CA LEU A 228 5.18 2.45 8.69
C LEU A 228 5.53 3.92 8.91
N GLU A 229 5.24 4.40 10.11
CA GLU A 229 5.59 5.75 10.53
C GLU A 229 6.98 5.82 11.18
N GLY A 230 7.62 6.98 11.04
CA GLY A 230 8.99 7.21 11.47
C GLY A 230 9.15 7.75 12.88
N LYS A 231 10.34 8.31 13.14
CA LYS A 231 10.62 9.11 14.34
C LYS A 231 9.87 10.44 14.26
N GLU A 232 9.42 10.96 15.40
CA GLU A 232 8.86 12.31 15.50
C GLU A 232 9.74 13.41 14.88
N THR A 233 9.08 14.34 14.19
CA THR A 233 9.71 15.50 13.50
C THR A 233 9.17 16.86 13.97
N THR A 234 8.02 16.88 14.64
CA THR A 234 7.25 18.08 15.01
C THR A 234 6.87 18.15 16.50
N PHE A 235 7.18 17.12 17.28
CA PHE A 235 6.95 17.12 18.73
C PHE A 235 7.87 18.12 19.46
N PRO A 236 7.44 18.65 20.63
CA PRO A 236 8.31 19.48 21.48
C PRO A 236 9.55 18.72 21.97
N ASP A 237 10.65 19.45 22.17
CA ASP A 237 11.92 18.91 22.68
C ASP A 237 11.73 18.03 23.93
N GLY A 238 12.25 16.81 23.87
CA GLY A 238 12.17 15.82 24.96
C GLY A 238 11.01 14.84 24.88
N ASN A 239 10.04 15.04 23.96
CA ASN A 239 8.99 14.07 23.67
C ASN A 239 9.38 13.21 22.46
N GLY A 240 9.78 11.95 22.68
CA GLY A 240 10.01 11.00 21.58
C GLY A 240 8.74 10.22 21.19
N GLY A 241 8.65 9.75 19.94
CA GLY A 241 7.54 8.92 19.47
C GLY A 241 7.50 8.74 17.94
N SER A 242 6.28 8.56 17.42
CA SER A 242 5.92 8.83 16.02
C SER A 242 4.93 9.97 16.02
N ASP A 243 5.02 10.86 15.02
CA ASP A 243 4.01 11.87 14.72
C ASP A 243 3.37 11.70 13.32
N GLY A 244 3.63 10.57 12.65
CA GLY A 244 3.02 10.18 11.37
C GLY A 244 3.57 10.87 10.12
N TRP A 245 4.44 11.89 10.26
CA TRP A 245 5.04 12.56 9.10
C TRP A 245 6.20 11.74 8.52
N ASP A 246 6.62 12.10 7.30
CA ASP A 246 7.61 11.37 6.49
C ASP A 246 7.19 9.96 6.02
N ALA A 247 6.13 9.41 6.61
CA ALA A 247 5.47 8.19 6.18
C ALA A 247 4.90 8.32 4.75
N HIS A 248 4.89 7.19 4.03
CA HIS A 248 4.44 7.09 2.65
C HIS A 248 3.22 6.16 2.56
N HIS A 249 2.12 6.69 2.06
CA HIS A 249 0.80 6.06 2.05
C HIS A 249 0.36 5.74 0.63
N VAL A 250 -0.41 4.67 0.45
CA VAL A 250 -1.05 4.34 -0.84
C VAL A 250 -2.41 5.04 -0.89
N CYS A 251 -2.49 6.15 -1.63
CA CYS A 251 -3.73 6.91 -1.77
C CYS A 251 -4.34 6.70 -3.16
N ARG A 252 -5.66 6.92 -3.29
CA ARG A 252 -6.27 7.09 -4.61
C ARG A 252 -5.75 8.36 -5.29
N ASP A 253 -5.74 8.37 -6.61
CA ASP A 253 -5.53 9.58 -7.38
C ASP A 253 -6.74 10.51 -7.24
N ILE A 254 -6.64 11.40 -6.24
CA ILE A 254 -7.72 12.30 -5.82
C ILE A 254 -8.27 13.17 -6.94
N ASP A 255 -7.48 13.43 -7.99
CA ASP A 255 -7.88 14.25 -9.12
C ASP A 255 -8.81 13.49 -10.08
N GLN A 256 -8.64 12.17 -10.19
CA GLN A 256 -9.59 11.29 -10.89
C GLN A 256 -10.88 11.14 -10.08
N VAL A 257 -10.76 10.95 -8.76
CA VAL A 257 -11.90 10.87 -7.84
C VAL A 257 -12.74 12.14 -7.92
N ARG A 258 -12.13 13.32 -7.74
CA ARG A 258 -12.77 14.63 -7.87
C ARG A 258 -13.45 14.80 -9.23
N LYS A 259 -12.73 14.53 -10.32
CA LYS A 259 -13.28 14.66 -11.68
C LYS A 259 -14.49 13.76 -11.92
N HIS A 260 -14.48 12.53 -11.41
CA HIS A 260 -15.64 11.65 -11.50
C HIS A 260 -16.80 12.19 -10.66
N MET A 261 -16.55 12.56 -9.39
CA MET A 261 -17.61 13.06 -8.51
C MET A 261 -18.29 14.31 -9.05
N GLU A 262 -17.52 15.22 -9.66
CA GLU A 262 -18.08 16.41 -10.32
C GLU A 262 -18.88 16.07 -11.59
N SER A 263 -18.58 14.97 -12.27
CA SER A 263 -19.29 14.56 -13.50
C SER A 263 -20.69 14.00 -13.26
N VAL A 264 -20.97 13.51 -12.05
CA VAL A 264 -22.27 12.93 -11.63
C VAL A 264 -22.87 13.69 -10.43
N ARG A 265 -22.43 14.93 -10.19
CA ARG A 265 -22.88 15.75 -9.06
C ARG A 265 -24.36 16.14 -9.17
N ALA A 266 -25.06 16.14 -8.04
CA ALA A 266 -26.47 16.55 -7.99
C ALA A 266 -26.68 18.08 -8.07
N TYR A 267 -25.66 18.89 -7.75
CA TYR A 267 -25.72 20.35 -7.77
C TYR A 267 -24.31 20.98 -7.80
N ASP A 268 -24.21 22.31 -7.78
CA ASP A 268 -22.98 23.08 -8.08
C ASP A 268 -22.30 23.77 -6.88
N ALA A 269 -22.72 23.52 -5.63
CA ALA A 269 -22.06 24.14 -4.46
C ALA A 269 -20.62 23.62 -4.25
N GLN A 270 -19.79 24.44 -3.61
CA GLN A 270 -18.40 24.07 -3.25
C GLN A 270 -18.05 24.68 -1.89
N GLN A 271 -18.76 24.23 -0.86
CA GLN A 271 -18.60 24.64 0.53
C GLN A 271 -18.28 23.42 1.39
N ILE A 272 -17.43 23.58 2.41
CA ILE A 272 -17.08 22.51 3.35
C ILE A 272 -18.16 22.25 4.41
N TYR A 273 -19.12 23.17 4.57
CA TYR A 273 -20.12 23.21 5.64
C TYR A 273 -21.56 23.08 5.13
#